data_AF-A0A292YQB6-F1
#
_entry.id   AF-A0A292YQB6-F1
#
_cell.length_a   1.000
_cell.length_b   1.000
_cell.length_c   1.000
_cell.angle_alpha   90.00
_cell.angle_beta   90.00
_cell.angle_gamma   90.00
#
_symmetry.space_group_name_H-M   'P 1'
#
loop_
_entity.id
_entity.type
_entity.pdbx_description
1 polymer ?
#
loop_
_entity_poly.entity_id
_entity_poly.type
_entity_poly.pdbx_seq_one_letter_code
_entity_poly.pdbx_strand_id
1 'polypeptide(L)'
;MLVLSIITVILMLAVALFLTMRPFLQPAAPIAPKVDSAANAELDKETVLSTLNEIEFEYKMNKLSEQDYKLLTDRYKALAVQVMQQTDSAINTSGGRTQPGGASELEKRIEREIEAEVTALRQKARRGNREE
;
A
#
# COMPACT_ATOMS: atom_id res chain seq x y z
N MET A 1 -49.37 -37.96 21.41
CA MET A 1 -48.21 -38.30 20.54
C MET A 1 -48.12 -37.39 19.31
N LEU A 2 -49.14 -37.32 18.46
CA LEU A 2 -49.11 -36.52 17.22
C LEU A 2 -49.00 -35.00 17.48
N VAL A 3 -49.77 -34.47 18.43
CA VAL A 3 -49.72 -33.04 18.83
C VAL A 3 -48.36 -32.65 19.40
N LEU A 4 -47.75 -33.52 20.20
CA LEU A 4 -46.42 -33.30 20.77
C LEU A 4 -45.34 -33.21 19.68
N SER A 5 -45.44 -34.09 18.67
CA SER A 5 -44.54 -34.09 17.50
C SER A 5 -44.66 -32.79 16.69
N ILE A 6 -45.88 -32.32 16.44
CA ILE A 6 -46.11 -31.06 15.71
C ILE A 6 -45.48 -29.88 16.46
N ILE A 7 -45.66 -29.80 17.78
CA ILE A 7 -45.09 -28.73 18.61
C ILE A 7 -43.56 -28.75 18.53
N THR A 8 -42.94 -29.93 18.58
CA THR A 8 -41.47 -30.04 18.48
C THR A 8 -40.93 -29.59 17.13
N VAL A 9 -41.63 -29.89 16.03
CA VAL A 9 -41.23 -29.46 14.69
C VAL A 9 -41.36 -27.95 14.53
N ILE A 10 -42.46 -27.36 15.02
CA ILE A 10 -42.66 -25.91 14.98
C ILE A 10 -41.60 -25.18 15.81
N LEU A 11 -41.23 -25.72 16.98
CA LEU A 11 -40.19 -25.13 17.84
C LEU A 11 -38.82 -25.16 17.16
N MET A 12 -38.45 -26.27 16.53
CA MET A 12 -37.21 -26.39 15.74
C MET A 12 -37.16 -25.38 14.60
N LEU A 13 -38.27 -25.21 13.87
CA LEU A 13 -38.36 -24.25 12.77
C LEU A 13 -38.24 -22.80 13.27
N ALA A 14 -38.89 -22.47 14.38
CA ALA A 14 -38.81 -21.15 14.99
C ALA A 14 -37.38 -20.81 15.45
N VAL A 15 -36.66 -21.78 16.04
CA VAL A 15 -35.26 -21.60 16.45
C VAL A 15 -34.34 -21.43 15.24
N ALA A 16 -34.52 -22.22 14.18
CA ALA A 16 -33.74 -22.10 12.96
C ALA A 16 -33.94 -20.72 12.29
N LEU A 17 -35.20 -20.26 12.21
CA LEU A 17 -35.52 -18.93 11.71
C LEU A 17 -34.92 -17.83 12.58
N PHE A 18 -35.02 -17.97 13.92
CA PHE A 18 -34.47 -17.00 14.86
C PHE A 18 -32.94 -16.87 14.74
N LEU A 19 -32.21 -17.99 14.62
CA LEU A 19 -30.76 -17.97 14.43
C LEU A 19 -30.36 -17.36 13.09
N THR A 20 -31.17 -17.55 12.05
CA THR A 20 -30.93 -16.98 10.71
C THR A 20 -31.29 -15.51 10.62
N MET A 21 -32.29 -15.04 11.38
CA MET A 21 -32.65 -13.62 11.48
C MET A 21 -31.72 -12.83 12.40
N ARG A 22 -31.10 -13.49 13.39
CA ARG A 22 -30.17 -12.86 14.34
C ARG A 22 -29.07 -12.01 13.67
N PRO A 23 -28.37 -12.44 12.59
CA PRO A 23 -27.38 -11.59 11.92
C PRO A 23 -27.97 -10.35 11.23
N PHE A 24 -29.26 -10.35 10.89
CA PHE A 24 -29.91 -9.19 10.24
C PHE A 24 -30.31 -8.08 11.23
N LEU A 25 -30.49 -8.41 12.52
CA LEU A 25 -30.85 -7.45 13.56
C LEU A 25 -29.63 -6.94 14.36
N GLN A 26 -28.44 -7.48 14.09
CA GLN A 26 -27.22 -6.95 14.68
C GLN A 26 -26.79 -5.73 13.87
N PRO A 27 -26.74 -4.52 14.46
CA PRO A 27 -26.08 -3.40 13.81
C PRO A 27 -24.65 -3.85 13.52
N ALA A 28 -24.21 -3.70 12.27
CA ALA A 28 -22.90 -4.11 11.81
C ALA A 28 -21.87 -3.67 12.85
N ALA A 29 -21.35 -4.62 13.63
CA ALA A 29 -20.22 -4.33 14.49
C ALA A 29 -19.15 -3.75 13.58
N PRO A 30 -18.48 -2.65 13.93
CA PRO A 30 -17.36 -2.17 13.14
C PRO A 30 -16.40 -3.33 13.06
N ILE A 31 -16.33 -3.96 11.88
CA ILE A 31 -15.34 -4.98 11.60
C ILE A 31 -14.07 -4.16 11.53
N ALA A 32 -13.45 -3.92 12.69
CA ALA A 32 -12.11 -3.38 12.73
C ALA A 32 -11.31 -4.34 11.84
N PRO A 33 -10.77 -3.86 10.71
CA PRO A 33 -10.13 -4.76 9.76
C PRO A 33 -8.98 -5.41 10.52
N LYS A 34 -9.16 -6.70 10.83
CA LYS A 34 -8.06 -7.52 11.33
C LYS A 34 -7.19 -7.74 10.11
N VAL A 35 -6.30 -6.79 9.90
CA VAL A 35 -5.25 -6.88 8.90
C VAL A 35 -4.32 -7.96 9.44
N ASP A 36 -4.55 -9.19 9.01
CA ASP A 36 -3.66 -10.31 9.31
C ASP A 36 -2.32 -10.02 8.62
N SER A 37 -1.43 -9.32 9.34
CA SER A 37 -0.11 -8.90 8.85
C SER A 37 0.77 -10.04 8.32
N ALA A 38 0.41 -11.30 8.61
CA ALA A 38 1.09 -12.49 8.10
C ALA A 38 0.76 -12.83 6.64
N ALA A 39 -0.41 -12.39 6.12
CA ALA A 39 -0.78 -12.60 4.70
C ALA A 39 -0.25 -11.48 3.77
N ASN A 40 0.30 -10.41 4.35
CA ASN A 40 0.71 -9.21 3.62
C ASN A 40 2.18 -9.21 3.18
N ALA A 41 2.95 -10.26 3.48
CA ALA A 41 4.39 -10.29 3.18
C ALA A 41 4.72 -10.35 1.68
N GLU A 42 3.73 -10.57 0.81
CA GLU A 42 3.93 -10.80 -0.63
C GLU A 42 3.03 -9.93 -1.53
N LEU A 43 2.23 -9.03 -0.96
CA LEU A 43 1.37 -8.13 -1.73
C LEU A 43 2.17 -6.90 -2.16
N ASP A 44 2.39 -6.77 -3.46
CA ASP A 44 3.02 -5.58 -4.05
C ASP A 44 2.02 -4.43 -4.19
N LYS A 45 2.54 -3.20 -4.15
CA LYS A 45 1.81 -1.95 -4.32
C LYS A 45 0.98 -1.95 -5.59
N GLU A 46 1.54 -2.46 -6.69
CA GLU A 46 0.85 -2.53 -7.98
C GLU A 46 -0.40 -3.42 -7.91
N THR A 47 -0.29 -4.58 -7.26
CA THR A 47 -1.42 -5.50 -7.08
C THR A 47 -2.52 -4.84 -6.26
N VAL A 48 -2.19 -4.23 -5.12
CA VAL A 48 -3.18 -3.61 -4.23
C VAL A 48 -3.91 -2.45 -4.91
N LEU A 49 -3.19 -1.61 -5.66
CA LEU A 49 -3.78 -0.49 -6.39
C LEU A 49 -4.61 -0.95 -7.59
N SER A 50 -4.17 -1.99 -8.29
CA SER A 50 -4.93 -2.58 -9.40
C SER A 50 -6.26 -3.16 -8.90
N THR A 51 -6.24 -3.90 -7.79
CA THR A 51 -7.47 -4.44 -7.19
C THR A 51 -8.41 -3.32 -6.73
N LEU A 52 -7.88 -2.22 -6.19
CA LEU A 52 -8.71 -1.06 -5.83
C LEU A 52 -9.41 -0.46 -7.05
N ASN A 53 -8.71 -0.35 -8.18
CA ASN A 53 -9.28 0.14 -9.43
C ASN A 53 -10.36 -0.81 -9.99
N GLU A 54 -10.15 -2.13 -9.87
CA GLU A 54 -11.12 -3.13 -10.28
C GLU A 54 -12.41 -3.07 -9.43
N ILE A 55 -12.27 -2.90 -8.10
CA ILE A 55 -13.42 -2.70 -7.18
C ILE A 55 -14.22 -1.44 -7.59
N GLU A 56 -13.55 -0.33 -7.89
CA GLU A 56 -14.20 0.89 -8.36
C GLU A 56 -14.90 0.70 -9.71
N PHE A 57 -14.27 -0.03 -10.62
CA PHE A 57 -14.85 -0.37 -11.91
C PHE A 57 -16.11 -1.23 -11.76
N GLU A 58 -16.06 -2.28 -10.96
CA GLU A 58 -17.21 -3.16 -10.71
C GLU A 58 -18.39 -2.41 -10.09
N TYR A 59 -18.12 -1.50 -9.15
CA TYR A 59 -19.15 -0.62 -8.58
C TYR A 59 -19.75 0.32 -9.62
N LYS A 60 -18.92 0.99 -10.44
CA LYS A 60 -19.39 1.84 -11.54
C LYS A 60 -20.22 1.07 -12.57
N MET A 61 -19.97 -0.22 -12.72
CA MET A 61 -20.71 -1.13 -13.59
C MET A 61 -21.97 -1.71 -12.93
N ASN A 62 -22.34 -1.25 -11.73
CA ASN A 62 -23.45 -1.77 -10.91
C ASN A 62 -23.36 -3.28 -10.63
N LYS A 63 -22.15 -3.85 -10.62
CA LYS A 63 -21.92 -5.26 -10.26
C LYS A 63 -21.74 -5.47 -8.75
N LEU A 64 -21.49 -4.38 -8.03
CA LEU A 64 -21.21 -4.39 -6.59
C LEU A 64 -22.21 -3.49 -5.86
N SER A 65 -22.69 -3.93 -4.69
CA SER A 65 -23.56 -3.10 -3.85
C SER A 65 -22.78 -1.96 -3.20
N GLU A 66 -23.45 -0.86 -2.81
CA GLU A 66 -22.77 0.26 -2.12
C GLU A 66 -22.12 -0.19 -0.79
N GLN A 67 -22.77 -1.13 -0.09
CA GLN A 67 -22.27 -1.66 1.18
C GLN A 67 -20.99 -2.47 0.98
N ASP A 68 -20.98 -3.35 -0.01
CA ASP A 68 -19.80 -4.16 -0.35
C ASP A 68 -18.68 -3.27 -0.90
N TYR A 69 -19.02 -2.30 -1.76
CA TYR A 69 -18.07 -1.32 -2.28
C TYR A 69 -17.34 -0.59 -1.16
N LYS A 70 -18.05 -0.06 -0.16
CA LYS A 70 -17.43 0.62 0.98
C LYS A 70 -16.53 -0.30 1.77
N LEU A 71 -17.02 -1.50 2.10
CA LEU A 71 -16.25 -2.48 2.88
C LEU A 71 -14.94 -2.88 2.18
N LEU A 72 -15.02 -3.23 0.90
CA LEU A 72 -13.84 -3.65 0.12
C LEU A 72 -12.87 -2.48 -0.07
N THR A 73 -13.38 -1.30 -0.41
CA THR A 73 -12.58 -0.10 -0.64
C THR A 73 -11.83 0.32 0.62
N ASP A 74 -12.48 0.32 1.78
CA ASP A 74 -11.84 0.69 3.05
C ASP A 74 -10.73 -0.29 3.44
N ARG A 75 -10.96 -1.60 3.21
CA ARG A 75 -9.95 -2.64 3.46
C ARG A 75 -8.73 -2.49 2.54
N TYR A 76 -8.94 -2.30 1.25
CA TYR A 76 -7.84 -2.19 0.28
C TYR A 76 -7.10 -0.85 0.38
N LYS A 77 -7.76 0.23 0.79
CA LYS A 77 -7.09 1.50 1.13
C LYS A 77 -6.18 1.35 2.34
N ALA A 78 -6.63 0.68 3.41
CA ALA A 78 -5.80 0.41 4.57
C ALA A 78 -4.57 -0.46 4.20
N LEU A 79 -4.77 -1.46 3.33
CA LEU A 79 -3.70 -2.30 2.81
C LEU A 79 -2.72 -1.51 1.94
N ALA A 80 -3.20 -0.60 1.08
CA ALA A 80 -2.35 0.25 0.25
C ALA A 80 -1.44 1.14 1.10
N VAL A 81 -1.99 1.74 2.17
CA VAL A 81 -1.20 2.54 3.12
C VAL A 81 -0.13 1.69 3.80
N GLN A 82 -0.48 0.47 4.23
CA GLN A 82 0.49 -0.44 4.88
C GLN A 82 1.62 -0.84 3.93
N VAL A 83 1.30 -1.25 2.70
CA VAL A 83 2.30 -1.67 1.70
C VAL A 83 3.21 -0.49 1.34
N MET A 84 2.67 0.71 1.14
CA MET A 84 3.46 1.90 0.86
C MET A 84 4.43 2.26 2.00
N GLN A 85 3.97 2.17 3.26
CA GLN A 85 4.84 2.40 4.42
C GLN A 85 5.95 1.34 4.56
N GLN A 86 5.66 0.09 4.21
CA GLN A 86 6.65 -1.00 4.20
C GLN A 86 7.68 -0.81 3.09
N THR A 87 7.27 -0.40 1.89
CA THR A 87 8.19 -0.07 0.78
C THR A 87 9.07 1.13 1.14
N ASP A 88 8.52 2.19 1.72
CA ASP A 88 9.31 3.37 2.15
C ASP A 88 10.32 2.99 3.24
N SER A 89 9.92 2.15 4.20
CA SER A 89 10.81 1.66 5.26
C SER A 89 11.91 0.72 4.73
N ALA A 90 11.59 -0.10 3.72
CA ALA A 90 12.54 -0.98 3.05
C ALA A 90 13.56 -0.19 2.21
N ILE A 91 13.14 0.89 1.56
CA ILE A 91 14.01 1.84 0.84
C ILE A 91 14.95 2.55 1.83
N ASN A 92 14.46 2.92 3.02
CA ASN A 92 15.27 3.54 4.06
C ASN A 92 16.26 2.57 4.74
N THR A 93 15.96 1.26 4.76
CA THR A 93 16.81 0.23 5.37
C THR A 93 17.83 -0.36 4.38
N SER A 94 17.51 -0.36 3.08
CA SER A 94 18.30 -1.00 2.02
C SER A 94 18.89 0.07 1.09
N GLY A 95 19.93 0.77 1.56
CA GLY A 95 20.84 1.48 0.67
C GLY A 95 20.30 2.77 0.03
N GLY A 96 20.16 3.81 0.84
CA GLY A 96 19.81 5.13 0.32
C GLY A 96 19.83 6.20 1.38
N ARG A 97 20.95 6.30 2.11
CA ARG A 97 21.22 7.45 2.95
C ARG A 97 21.38 8.67 2.04
N THR A 98 20.27 9.25 1.58
CA THR A 98 20.25 10.65 1.15
C THR A 98 20.42 11.47 2.42
N GLN A 99 21.66 11.51 2.89
CA GLN A 99 22.12 12.55 3.78
C GLN A 99 21.75 13.87 3.11
N PRO A 100 21.05 14.79 3.80
CA PRO A 100 20.87 16.17 3.36
C PRO A 100 22.18 16.98 3.19
N GLY A 101 23.34 16.31 3.15
CA GLY A 101 24.67 16.88 2.89
C GLY A 101 25.54 16.09 1.91
N GLY A 102 25.06 14.95 1.37
CA GLY A 102 25.84 14.11 0.45
C GLY A 102 25.98 14.71 -0.95
N ALA A 103 24.95 15.42 -1.43
CA ALA A 103 25.01 16.16 -2.68
C ALA A 103 26.10 17.25 -2.64
N SER A 104 26.21 17.97 -1.51
CA SER A 104 27.19 19.05 -1.34
C SER A 104 28.65 18.54 -1.30
N GLU A 105 28.93 17.40 -0.67
CA GLU A 105 30.29 16.86 -0.63
C GLU A 105 30.73 16.19 -1.94
N LEU A 106 29.79 15.56 -2.67
CA LEU A 106 30.07 15.03 -4.00
C LEU A 106 30.31 16.18 -5.00
N GLU A 107 29.48 17.22 -4.94
CA GLU A 107 29.60 18.43 -5.77
C GLU A 107 30.93 19.14 -5.52
N LYS A 108 31.35 19.33 -4.25
CA LYS A 108 32.67 19.89 -3.90
C LYS A 108 33.86 19.02 -4.33
N ARG A 109 33.69 17.70 -4.44
CA ARG A 109 34.72 16.80 -4.97
C ARG A 109 34.87 16.98 -6.47
N ILE A 110 33.73 17.00 -7.18
CA ILE A 110 33.67 17.22 -8.63
C ILE A 110 34.26 18.59 -8.98
N GLU A 111 33.89 19.65 -8.26
CA GLU A 111 34.34 21.01 -8.53
C GLU A 111 35.86 21.16 -8.36
N ARG A 112 36.44 20.55 -7.32
CA ARG A 112 37.90 20.54 -7.11
C ARG A 112 38.66 19.83 -8.24
N GLU A 113 38.11 18.74 -8.75
CA GLU A 113 38.73 17.97 -9.83
C GLU A 113 38.70 18.75 -11.16
N ILE A 114 37.56 19.39 -11.46
CA ILE A 114 37.41 20.28 -12.63
C ILE A 114 38.38 21.47 -12.54
N GLU A 115 38.49 22.11 -11.38
CA GLU A 115 39.34 23.30 -11.21
C GLU A 115 40.85 22.97 -11.35
N ALA A 116 41.28 21.81 -10.85
CA ALA A 116 42.64 21.32 -11.04
C ALA A 116 42.97 21.07 -12.52
N GLU A 117 42.03 20.51 -13.27
CA GLU A 117 42.23 20.25 -14.69
C GLU A 117 42.22 21.54 -15.54
N VAL A 118 41.31 22.46 -15.26
CA VAL A 118 41.23 23.77 -15.94
C VAL A 118 42.50 24.60 -15.71
N THR A 119 43.07 24.57 -14.51
CA THR A 119 44.33 25.28 -14.21
C THR A 119 45.53 24.65 -14.90
N ALA A 120 45.60 23.32 -14.98
CA ALA A 120 46.63 22.61 -15.73
C ALA A 120 46.58 22.95 -17.24
N LEU A 121 45.37 22.99 -17.82
CA LEU A 121 45.16 23.37 -19.22
C LEU A 121 45.55 24.83 -19.49
N ARG A 122 45.22 25.77 -18.58
CA ARG A 122 45.64 27.18 -18.68
C ARG A 122 47.17 27.35 -18.62
N GLN A 123 47.86 26.59 -17.78
CA GLN A 123 49.32 26.63 -17.71
C GLN A 123 49.97 26.04 -18.97
N LYS A 124 49.41 24.96 -19.51
CA LYS A 124 49.88 24.33 -20.76
C LYS A 124 49.68 25.25 -21.97
N ALA A 125 48.52 25.91 -22.07
CA ALA A 125 48.25 26.91 -23.09
C ALA A 125 49.18 28.14 -23.01
N ARG A 126 49.52 28.57 -21.78
CA ARG A 126 50.49 29.67 -21.57
C ARG A 126 51.95 29.29 -21.89
N ARG A 127 52.32 28.01 -21.75
CA ARG A 127 53.64 27.51 -22.14
C ARG A 127 53.77 27.32 -23.66
N GLY A 128 52.73 26.81 -24.32
CA GLY A 128 52.71 26.67 -25.79
C GLY A 128 52.83 28.01 -26.53
N ASN A 129 52.33 29.10 -25.95
CA ASN A 129 52.37 30.44 -26.57
C ASN A 129 53.68 31.21 -26.31
N ARG A 130 54.72 30.56 -25.76
CA ARG A 130 56.06 31.12 -25.51
C ARG A 130 57.17 30.42 -26.31
N GLU A 131 56.83 29.39 -27.07
CA GLU A 131 57.78 28.59 -27.87
C GLU A 131 57.56 28.73 -29.39
N GLU A 132 56.73 29.69 -29.84
CA GLU A 132 56.66 30.21 -31.22
C GLU A 132 57.21 31.64 -31.28
#